data_AF-A0A497LT49-F1
#
_entry.id   AF-A0A497LT49-F1
#
_cell.length_a   1.000
_cell.length_b   1.000
_cell.length_c   1.000
_cell.angle_alpha   90.00
_cell.angle_beta   90.00
_cell.angle_gamma   90.00
#
_symmetry.space_group_name_H-M   'P 1'
#
loop_
_entity.id
_entity.type
_entity.pdbx_description
1 polymer ?
#
loop_
_entity_poly.entity_id
_entity_poly.type
_entity_poly.pdbx_seq_one_letter_code
_entity_poly.pdbx_strand_id
1 'polypeptide(L)'
;MGRMRKGAVQIRFEILEFLFFNSKPQLRTYVWRKATSLSYDDFLKHLGYLKEKGLVKESEDGCCSLTEEGRRIYIELRKFLPSIL
;
A
#
# COMPACT_ATOMS: atom_id res chain seq x y z
N MET A 1 -4.89 -17.24 19.35
CA MET A 1 -5.57 -15.93 19.20
C MET A 1 -5.79 -15.69 17.72
N GLY A 2 -7.05 -15.68 17.25
CA GLY A 2 -7.33 -15.44 15.82
C GLY A 2 -6.81 -14.07 15.43
N ARG A 3 -5.99 -13.98 14.37
CA ARG A 3 -5.57 -12.68 13.83
C ARG A 3 -6.83 -11.89 13.50
N MET A 4 -7.04 -10.78 14.19
CA MET A 4 -8.14 -9.87 13.89
C MET A 4 -8.02 -9.46 12.42
N ARG A 5 -9.11 -9.63 11.66
CA ARG A 5 -9.10 -9.35 10.21
C ARG A 5 -8.90 -7.85 10.02
N LYS A 6 -7.80 -7.46 9.37
CA LYS A 6 -7.55 -6.06 9.02
C LYS A 6 -8.64 -5.54 8.08
N GLY A 7 -9.11 -4.33 8.34
CA GLY A 7 -10.06 -3.64 7.45
C GLY A 7 -9.39 -3.20 6.15
N ALA A 8 -10.20 -2.93 5.11
CA ALA A 8 -9.71 -2.51 3.80
C ALA A 8 -8.86 -1.22 3.85
N VAL A 9 -9.22 -0.29 4.74
CA VAL A 9 -8.48 0.97 4.96
C VAL A 9 -7.09 0.69 5.54
N GLN A 10 -7.01 -0.17 6.57
CA GLN A 10 -5.74 -0.54 7.20
C GLN A 10 -4.81 -1.23 6.20
N ILE A 11 -5.33 -2.17 5.40
CA ILE A 11 -4.54 -2.85 4.36
C ILE A 11 -3.95 -1.85 3.37
N ARG A 12 -4.78 -0.93 2.86
CA ARG A 12 -4.32 0.08 1.89
C ARG A 12 -3.30 1.04 2.51
N PHE A 13 -3.50 1.42 3.77
CA PHE A 13 -2.55 2.23 4.53
C PHE A 13 -1.20 1.52 4.65
N GLU A 14 -1.17 0.24 5.00
CA GLU A 14 0.06 -0.54 5.10
C GLU A 14 0.80 -0.68 3.76
N ILE A 15 0.08 -0.82 2.64
CA ILE A 15 0.68 -0.79 1.30
C ILE A 15 1.33 0.58 1.01
N LEU A 16 0.63 1.68 1.32
CA LEU A 16 1.17 3.04 1.16
C LEU A 16 2.38 3.28 2.06
N GLU A 17 2.32 2.83 3.32
CA GLU A 17 3.42 2.92 4.28
C GLU A 17 4.66 2.18 3.79
N PHE A 18 4.48 0.94 3.34
CA PHE A 18 5.57 0.14 2.79
C PHE A 18 6.25 0.85 1.62
N LEU A 19 5.47 1.35 0.66
CA LEU A 19 6.01 2.07 -0.49
C LEU A 19 6.61 3.43 -0.13
N PHE A 20 6.12 4.09 0.93
CA PHE A 20 6.67 5.36 1.39
C PHE A 20 8.08 5.22 1.94
N PHE A 21 8.31 4.21 2.79
CA PHE A 21 9.61 3.96 3.40
C PHE A 21 10.59 3.25 2.46
N ASN A 22 10.10 2.58 1.42
CA ASN A 22 10.93 2.01 0.36
C ASN A 22 10.95 2.95 -0.85
N SER A 23 11.90 3.91 -0.86
CA SER A 23 12.00 4.95 -1.88
C SER A 23 12.27 4.45 -3.31
N LYS A 24 12.81 3.23 -3.46
CA LYS A 24 13.01 2.59 -4.77
C LYS A 24 11.73 1.86 -5.20
N PRO A 25 11.39 1.85 -6.51
CA PRO A 25 10.31 1.02 -7.02
C PRO A 25 10.46 -0.44 -6.57
N GLN A 26 9.36 -1.05 -6.12
CA GLN A 26 9.33 -2.39 -5.55
C GLN A 26 8.52 -3.32 -6.44
N LEU A 27 9.02 -4.52 -6.74
CA LEU A 27 8.24 -5.53 -7.47
C LEU A 27 6.89 -5.76 -6.77
N ARG A 28 5.80 -5.82 -7.55
CA ARG A 28 4.44 -6.06 -7.05
C ARG A 28 4.37 -7.27 -6.12
N THR A 29 5.06 -8.36 -6.48
CA THR A 29 5.14 -9.59 -5.67
C THR A 29 5.87 -9.39 -4.35
N TYR A 30 6.85 -8.50 -4.31
CA TYR A 30 7.57 -8.15 -3.09
C TYR A 30 6.71 -7.29 -2.17
N VAL A 31 6.01 -6.29 -2.70
CA VAL A 31 5.02 -5.49 -1.96
C VAL A 31 3.97 -6.41 -1.33
N TRP A 32 3.38 -7.33 -2.11
CA TRP A 32 2.41 -8.30 -1.60
C TRP A 32 2.95 -9.08 -0.39
N ARG A 33 4.14 -9.68 -0.53
CA ARG A 33 4.75 -10.54 0.51
C ARG A 33 5.19 -9.79 1.76
N LYS A 34 5.54 -8.51 1.64
CA LYS A 34 6.12 -7.73 2.74
C LYS A 34 5.15 -6.77 3.41
N ALA A 35 4.21 -6.20 2.66
CA ALA A 35 3.24 -5.24 3.17
C ALA A 35 1.95 -5.90 3.68
N THR A 36 1.65 -7.15 3.26
CA THR A 36 0.37 -7.79 3.56
C THR A 36 0.52 -9.26 3.92
N SER A 37 -0.54 -9.83 4.49
CA SER A 37 -0.70 -11.29 4.67
C SER A 37 -1.91 -11.83 3.90
N LEU A 38 -2.31 -11.15 2.83
CA LEU A 38 -3.50 -11.48 2.04
C LEU A 38 -3.20 -12.57 1.00
N SER A 39 -4.27 -13.15 0.45
CA SER A 39 -4.19 -13.82 -0.85
C SER A 39 -3.69 -12.83 -1.92
N TYR A 40 -3.09 -13.34 -2.99
CA TYR A 40 -2.61 -12.47 -4.05
C TYR A 40 -3.76 -11.74 -4.75
N ASP A 41 -4.89 -12.41 -4.99
CA ASP A 41 -6.06 -11.82 -5.63
C ASP A 41 -6.67 -10.68 -4.81
N ASP A 42 -6.77 -10.84 -3.49
CA ASP A 42 -7.26 -9.77 -2.63
C ASP A 42 -6.27 -8.60 -2.58
N PHE A 43 -4.97 -8.88 -2.53
CA PHE A 43 -3.95 -7.85 -2.66
C PHE A 43 -4.11 -7.06 -3.97
N LEU A 44 -4.34 -7.73 -5.11
CA LEU A 44 -4.55 -7.08 -6.40
C LEU A 44 -5.75 -6.13 -6.40
N LYS A 45 -6.85 -6.47 -5.69
CA LYS A 45 -7.99 -5.56 -5.54
C LYS A 45 -7.61 -4.27 -4.79
N HIS A 46 -6.83 -4.39 -3.72
CA HIS A 46 -6.37 -3.22 -2.95
C HIS A 46 -5.35 -2.38 -3.74
N LEU A 47 -4.38 -3.02 -4.39
CA LEU A 47 -3.41 -2.33 -5.24
C LEU A 47 -4.11 -1.65 -6.43
N GLY A 48 -5.07 -2.34 -7.07
CA GLY A 48 -5.87 -1.81 -8.16
C GLY A 48 -6.63 -0.54 -7.77
N TYR A 49 -7.28 -0.55 -6.61
CA TYR A 49 -7.92 0.65 -6.05
C TYR A 49 -6.92 1.81 -5.87
N LEU A 50 -5.73 1.54 -5.30
CA LEU A 50 -4.72 2.57 -5.09
C LEU A 50 -4.18 3.15 -6.41
N LYS A 51 -4.07 2.32 -7.45
CA LYS A 51 -3.71 2.74 -8.81
C LYS A 51 -4.80 3.59 -9.46
N GLU A 52 -6.06 3.15 -9.37
CA GLU A 52 -7.22 3.89 -9.89
C GLU A 52 -7.34 5.28 -9.24
N LYS A 53 -7.04 5.40 -7.95
CA LYS A 53 -7.00 6.68 -7.24
C LYS A 53 -5.72 7.50 -7.48
N GLY A 54 -4.82 7.03 -8.33
CA GLY A 54 -3.58 7.75 -8.67
C GLY A 54 -2.58 7.84 -7.51
N LEU A 55 -2.70 7.01 -6.48
CA LEU A 55 -1.81 7.02 -5.30
C LEU A 55 -0.56 6.17 -5.51
N VAL A 56 -0.70 5.10 -6.30
CA VAL A 56 0.38 4.18 -6.65
C VAL A 56 0.47 4.10 -8.16
N LYS A 57 1.70 4.09 -8.69
CA LYS A 57 1.99 3.75 -10.08
C LYS A 57 2.71 2.42 -10.16
N GLU A 58 2.47 1.69 -11.23
CA GLU A 58 3.15 0.43 -11.54
C GLU A 58 3.77 0.56 -12.93
N SER A 59 5.07 0.29 -13.06
CA SER A 59 5.76 0.28 -14.35
C SER A 59 5.40 -0.94 -15.19
N GLU A 60 5.80 -0.94 -16.47
CA GLU A 60 5.65 -2.09 -17.37
C GLU A 60 6.32 -3.36 -16.81
N ASP A 61 7.46 -3.19 -16.11
CA ASP A 61 8.17 -4.28 -15.41
C ASP A 61 7.49 -4.74 -14.11
N GLY A 62 6.31 -4.21 -13.78
CA GLY A 62 5.54 -4.59 -12.58
C GLY A 62 6.10 -4.03 -11.27
N CYS A 63 6.89 -2.96 -11.32
CA CYS A 63 7.41 -2.29 -10.12
C CYS A 63 6.46 -1.19 -9.65
N CYS A 64 6.03 -1.26 -8.39
CA CYS A 64 5.16 -0.30 -7.73
C CYS A 64 5.97 0.80 -7.02
N SER A 65 5.48 2.04 -7.10
CA SER A 65 5.98 3.18 -6.32
C SER A 65 4.85 4.16 -6.03
N LEU A 66 5.01 5.00 -5.01
CA LEU A 66 4.07 6.10 -4.77
C LEU A 66 4.18 7.14 -5.89
N THR A 67 3.04 7.74 -6.22
CA THR A 67 3.02 9.01 -6.94
C THR A 67 3.32 10.16 -5.97
N GLU A 68 3.53 11.37 -6.48
CA GLU A 68 3.67 12.56 -5.64
C GLU A 68 2.43 12.79 -4.77
N GLU A 69 1.23 12.63 -5.37
CA GLU A 69 -0.04 12.73 -4.65
C GLU A 69 -0.17 11.62 -3.59
N GLY A 70 0.17 10.38 -3.94
CA GLY A 70 0.17 9.27 -2.98
C GLY A 70 1.10 9.51 -1.80
N ARG A 71 2.25 10.15 -2.04
CA ARG A 71 3.19 10.56 -0.99
C ARG A 71 2.60 11.64 -0.09
N ARG A 72 1.95 12.66 -0.67
CA ARG A 72 1.29 13.74 0.11
C ARG A 72 0.19 13.17 0.99
N ILE A 73 -0.71 12.37 0.40
CA ILE A 73 -1.84 11.76 1.12
C ILE A 73 -1.35 10.84 2.23
N TYR A 74 -0.32 10.03 2.00
CA TYR A 74 0.24 9.20 3.07
C TYR A 74 0.75 10.03 4.26
N ILE A 75 1.45 11.14 3.99
CA ILE A 75 1.94 12.05 5.05
C ILE A 75 0.76 12.66 5.83
N GLU A 76 -0.30 13.09 5.13
CA GLU A 76 -1.51 13.60 5.77
C GLU A 76 -2.19 12.53 6.63
N LEU A 77 -2.43 11.33 6.08
CA LEU A 77 -3.00 10.21 6.82
C LEU A 77 -2.18 9.88 8.08
N ARG A 78 -0.85 9.83 7.98
CA ARG A 78 0.04 9.56 9.13
C ARG A 78 -0.06 10.64 10.21
N LYS A 79 -0.29 11.90 9.85
CA LYS A 79 -0.50 13.00 10.82
C LYS A 79 -1.82 12.86 11.58
N PHE A 80 -2.89 12.48 10.87
CA PHE A 80 -4.23 12.36 11.46
C PHE A 80 -4.46 11.03 12.19
N LEU A 81 -3.61 10.03 11.96
CA LEU A 81 -3.75 8.67 12.51
C LEU A 81 -2.58 8.30 13.43
N PRO A 82 -2.25 9.10 14.47
CA PRO A 82 -1.15 8.78 15.38
C PRO A 82 -1.37 7.49 16.19
N SER A 83 -2.61 6.97 16.23
CA SER A 83 -3.00 5.76 16.98
C SER A 83 -3.35 4.54 16.12
N ILE A 84 -3.08 4.55 14.81
CA ILE A 84 -3.19 3.33 13.98
C ILE A 84 -1.92 2.47 14.08
N LEU A 85 -0.84 3.02 14.63
CA LEU A 85 0.37 2.32 15.02
C LEU A 85 0.29 1.86 16.48
#